data_AF-G5F3J5-F1
#
_entry.id   AF-G5F3J5-F1
#
_cell.length_a   1.000
_cell.length_b   1.000
_cell.length_c   1.000
_cell.angle_alpha   90.00
_cell.angle_beta   90.00
_cell.angle_gamma   90.00
#
_symmetry.space_group_name_H-M   'P 1'
#
loop_
_entity.id
_entity.type
_entity.pdbx_description
1 polymer ?
#
loop_
_entity_poly.entity_id
_entity_poly.type
_entity_poly.pdbx_seq_one_letter_code
_entity_poly.pdbx_strand_id
1 'polypeptide(L)'
;MNELCREAGFTVVEEYGGHGIGREFHEDPFVSFVSEKGTGPILVPGMCFTIEPMVNAGAPDITTDKENGWIVRTADGSDSAQWEVQLVVTEDGCELLSW
;
A
#
# COMPACT_ATOMS: atom_id res chain seq x y z
N MET A 1 6.77 7.09 4.31
CA MET A 1 6.96 5.62 4.29
C MET A 1 8.07 5.25 3.31
N ASN A 2 7.98 5.59 2.02
CA ASN A 2 9.06 5.34 1.04
C ASN A 2 10.45 5.82 1.50
N GLU A 3 10.57 7.08 1.93
CA GLU A 3 11.85 7.63 2.45
C GLU A 3 12.43 6.78 3.59
N LEU A 4 11.61 6.43 4.57
CA LEU A 4 12.01 5.59 5.71
C LEU A 4 12.50 4.21 5.27
N CYS A 5 11.80 3.56 4.33
CA CYS A 5 12.22 2.26 3.80
C CYS A 5 13.57 2.37 3.08
N ARG A 6 13.74 3.39 2.23
CA ARG A 6 14.99 3.61 1.48
C ARG A 6 16.17 3.93 2.39
N GLU A 7 15.98 4.73 3.43
CA GLU A 7 17.00 5.00 4.44
C GLU A 7 17.42 3.75 5.20
N ALA A 8 16.49 2.81 5.41
CA ALA A 8 16.74 1.51 6.03
C ALA A 8 17.31 0.46 5.06
N GLY A 9 17.54 0.81 3.79
CA GLY A 9 18.10 -0.09 2.77
C GLY A 9 17.09 -0.98 2.07
N PHE A 10 15.79 -0.70 2.21
CA PHE A 10 14.69 -1.42 1.57
C PHE A 10 14.07 -0.59 0.43
N THR A 11 13.26 -1.24 -0.41
CA THR A 11 12.45 -0.57 -1.44
C THR A 11 10.97 -0.89 -1.26
N VAL A 12 10.12 -0.14 -1.95
CA VAL A 12 8.66 -0.27 -1.85
C VAL A 12 8.12 -0.63 -3.22
N VAL A 13 7.19 -1.58 -3.29
CA VAL A 13 6.50 -1.94 -4.52
C VAL A 13 5.65 -0.75 -4.99
N GLU A 14 5.72 -0.40 -6.27
CA GLU A 14 5.13 0.83 -6.81
C GLU A 14 3.77 0.60 -7.49
N GLU A 15 3.58 -0.61 -8.01
CA GLU A 15 2.44 -1.01 -8.83
C GLU A 15 1.20 -1.38 -7.99
N TYR A 16 1.39 -1.73 -6.73
CA TYR A 16 0.34 -2.06 -5.79
C TYR A 16 0.31 -1.05 -4.64
N GLY A 17 -0.89 -0.75 -4.18
CA GLY A 17 -1.17 0.24 -3.15
C GLY A 17 -2.42 -0.13 -2.38
N GLY A 18 -2.70 0.62 -1.33
CA GLY A 18 -3.97 0.48 -0.62
C GLY A 18 -5.14 0.97 -1.46
N HIS A 19 -6.33 0.74 -0.96
CA HIS A 19 -7.57 1.03 -1.67
C HIS A 19 -8.66 1.49 -0.70
N GLY A 20 -9.64 2.22 -1.21
CA GLY A 20 -10.92 2.39 -0.55
C GLY A 20 -11.58 1.03 -0.34
N ILE A 21 -12.22 0.85 0.82
CA ILE A 21 -12.89 -0.39 1.18
C ILE A 21 -14.16 -0.07 1.96
N GLY A 22 -15.25 -0.74 1.63
CA GLY A 22 -16.51 -0.56 2.33
C GLY A 22 -17.69 -1.18 1.61
N ARG A 23 -18.19 -0.48 0.58
CA ARG A 23 -19.31 -1.00 -0.22
C ARG A 23 -18.83 -2.00 -1.25
N GLU A 24 -17.76 -1.64 -1.97
CA GLU A 24 -17.03 -2.56 -2.83
C GLU A 24 -15.77 -3.06 -2.13
N PHE A 25 -15.23 -4.18 -2.63
CA PHE A 25 -14.00 -4.74 -2.07
C PHE A 25 -12.80 -3.84 -2.33
N HIS A 26 -12.63 -3.38 -3.57
CA HIS A 26 -11.66 -2.35 -3.94
C HIS A 26 -12.40 -1.18 -4.59
N GLU A 27 -12.32 0.00 -3.98
CA GLU A 27 -12.87 1.26 -4.48
C GLU A 27 -11.87 2.41 -4.31
N ASP A 28 -12.20 3.60 -4.83
CA ASP A 28 -11.38 4.78 -4.60
C ASP A 28 -11.34 5.14 -3.10
N PRO A 29 -10.21 5.67 -2.59
CA PRO A 29 -9.02 6.09 -3.35
C PRO A 29 -7.97 4.98 -3.48
N PHE A 30 -7.19 5.02 -4.57
CA PHE A 30 -5.89 4.33 -4.60
C PHE A 30 -4.89 5.03 -3.66
N VAL A 31 -4.29 4.26 -2.75
CA VAL A 31 -3.33 4.74 -1.75
C VAL A 31 -1.93 4.31 -2.15
N SER A 32 -1.24 5.18 -2.87
CA SER A 32 0.15 4.98 -3.28
C SER A 32 1.13 5.15 -2.11
N PHE A 33 2.14 4.29 -2.05
CA PHE A 33 3.20 4.37 -1.04
C PHE A 33 4.47 5.11 -1.51
N VAL A 34 4.51 5.51 -2.79
CA VAL A 34 5.65 6.21 -3.42
C VAL A 34 5.31 7.62 -3.91
N SER A 35 4.06 8.07 -3.70
CA SER A 35 3.63 9.42 -4.07
C SER A 35 4.33 10.53 -3.26
N GLU A 36 4.41 11.72 -3.85
CA GLU A 36 4.98 12.90 -3.20
C GLU A 36 4.16 13.32 -1.97
N LYS A 37 4.85 13.63 -0.88
CA LYS A 37 4.21 14.06 0.37
C LYS A 37 3.37 15.32 0.15
N GLY A 38 2.14 15.31 0.66
CA GLY A 38 1.22 16.44 0.54
C GLY A 38 0.44 16.47 -0.78
N THR A 39 0.54 15.41 -1.59
CA THR A 39 -0.31 15.17 -2.75
C THR A 39 -1.37 14.11 -2.45
N GLY A 40 -2.34 13.94 -3.35
CA GLY A 40 -3.42 12.97 -3.20
C GLY A 40 -4.75 13.59 -2.75
N PRO A 41 -5.74 12.74 -2.43
CA PRO A 41 -7.08 13.20 -2.05
C PRO A 41 -7.09 13.90 -0.69
N ILE A 42 -8.03 14.83 -0.51
CA ILE A 42 -8.35 15.37 0.81
C ILE A 42 -9.11 14.29 1.58
N LEU A 43 -8.58 13.89 2.74
CA LEU A 43 -9.23 12.95 3.63
C LEU A 43 -10.38 13.64 4.39
N VAL A 44 -11.57 13.04 4.35
CA VAL A 44 -12.76 13.55 5.04
C VAL A 44 -13.39 12.47 5.92
N PRO A 45 -14.09 12.85 7.01
CA PRO A 45 -14.73 11.89 7.91
C PRO A 45 -15.64 10.90 7.19
N GLY A 46 -15.55 9.63 7.58
CA GLY A 46 -16.29 8.51 7.00
C GLY A 46 -15.61 7.80 5.82
N MET A 47 -14.49 8.35 5.29
CA MET A 47 -13.68 7.61 4.31
C MET A 47 -13.03 6.39 4.96
N CYS A 48 -13.18 5.22 4.35
CA CYS A 48 -12.57 3.97 4.80
C CYS A 48 -11.64 3.42 3.70
N PHE A 49 -10.41 3.10 4.07
CA PHE A 49 -9.39 2.61 3.14
C PHE A 49 -8.30 1.83 3.88
N THR A 50 -7.46 1.13 3.12
CA THR A 50 -6.35 0.31 3.60
C THR A 50 -5.02 1.06 3.52
N ILE A 51 -4.13 0.77 4.45
CA ILE A 51 -2.70 1.07 4.37
C ILE A 51 -1.97 -0.28 4.40
N GLU A 52 -1.50 -0.73 3.23
CA GLU A 52 -1.00 -2.10 3.01
C GLU A 52 0.38 -2.19 2.30
N PRO A 53 1.41 -1.46 2.75
CA PRO A 53 2.68 -1.40 2.05
C PRO A 53 3.36 -2.77 1.88
N MET A 54 3.84 -3.04 0.67
CA MET A 54 4.77 -4.13 0.36
C MET A 54 6.20 -3.58 0.27
N VAL A 55 7.10 -4.13 1.08
CA VAL A 55 8.49 -3.69 1.22
C VAL A 55 9.42 -4.82 0.81
N ASN A 56 10.31 -4.54 -0.13
CA ASN A 56 11.27 -5.50 -0.66
C ASN A 56 12.66 -5.29 -0.02
N ALA A 57 13.37 -6.38 0.25
CA ALA A 57 14.78 -6.36 0.64
C ALA A 57 15.73 -5.95 -0.50
N GLY A 58 15.27 -6.08 -1.75
CA GLY A 58 16.03 -5.77 -2.96
C GLY A 58 15.45 -4.60 -3.75
N ALA A 59 15.40 -4.75 -5.07
CA ALA A 59 14.83 -3.79 -6.01
C ALA A 59 13.29 -3.66 -5.90
N PRO A 60 12.69 -2.54 -6.32
CA PRO A 60 11.24 -2.33 -6.25
C PRO A 60 10.49 -3.18 -7.29
N ASP A 61 11.14 -3.51 -8.40
CA ASP A 61 10.53 -4.20 -9.55
C ASP A 61 9.94 -5.56 -9.15
N ILE A 62 8.76 -5.85 -9.70
CA ILE A 62 8.03 -7.10 -9.49
C ILE A 62 7.74 -7.82 -10.80
N THR A 63 7.37 -9.10 -10.69
CA THR A 63 6.85 -9.90 -11.80
C THR A 63 5.60 -10.64 -11.37
N THR A 64 4.59 -10.62 -12.23
CA THR A 64 3.39 -11.45 -12.07
C THR A 64 3.58 -12.78 -12.80
N ASP A 65 3.26 -13.86 -12.11
CA ASP A 65 3.24 -15.20 -12.66
C ASP A 65 2.30 -15.28 -13.87
N LYS A 66 2.85 -15.65 -15.03
CA LYS A 66 2.09 -15.64 -16.28
C LYS A 66 1.16 -16.84 -16.43
N GLU A 67 1.38 -17.92 -15.67
CA GLU A 67 0.55 -19.12 -15.77
C GLU A 67 -0.75 -18.97 -14.99
N ASN A 68 -0.68 -18.40 -13.78
CA ASN A 68 -1.88 -18.16 -12.96
C ASN A 68 -2.39 -16.71 -12.99
N GLY A 69 -1.55 -15.73 -13.33
CA GLY A 69 -1.94 -14.31 -13.38
C GLY A 69 -2.09 -13.64 -12.03
N TRP A 70 -1.71 -14.29 -10.92
CA TRP A 70 -1.97 -13.84 -9.55
C TRP A 70 -0.73 -13.71 -8.69
N ILE A 71 0.18 -14.68 -8.73
CA ILE A 71 1.33 -14.68 -7.81
C ILE A 71 2.30 -13.59 -8.26
N VAL A 72 2.52 -12.61 -7.37
CA VAL A 72 3.52 -11.55 -7.56
C VAL A 72 4.79 -11.92 -6.81
N ARG A 73 5.94 -11.73 -7.45
CA ARG A 73 7.27 -11.97 -6.86
C ARG A 73 8.16 -10.77 -7.15
N THR A 74 9.11 -10.51 -6.26
CA THR A 74 10.23 -9.59 -6.54
C THR A 74 10.96 -10.04 -7.81
N ALA A 75 11.30 -9.11 -8.68
CA ALA A 75 11.96 -9.42 -9.95
C ALA A 75 13.39 -9.94 -9.74
N ASP A 76 14.03 -9.54 -8.65
CA ASP A 76 15.39 -9.97 -8.28
C ASP A 76 15.44 -11.20 -7.36
N GLY A 77 14.27 -11.71 -6.94
CA GLY A 77 14.16 -12.88 -6.07
C GLY A 77 14.44 -12.62 -4.57
N SER A 78 14.57 -11.36 -4.16
CA SER A 78 14.73 -10.99 -2.75
C SER A 78 13.46 -11.19 -1.94
N ASP A 79 13.59 -11.28 -0.61
CA ASP A 79 12.44 -11.34 0.29
C ASP A 79 11.59 -10.07 0.22
N SER A 80 10.28 -10.24 0.43
CA SER A 80 9.31 -9.14 0.52
C SER A 80 8.39 -9.38 1.72
N ALA A 81 7.97 -8.31 2.37
CA ALA A 81 7.08 -8.34 3.51
C ALA A 81 5.95 -7.30 3.32
N GLN A 82 4.78 -7.63 3.84
CA GLN A 82 3.61 -6.76 3.83
C GLN A 82 2.99 -6.71 5.22
N TRP A 83 2.41 -5.56 5.56
CA TRP A 83 1.47 -5.42 6.66
C TRP A 83 0.30 -4.57 6.19
N GLU A 84 -0.90 -4.86 6.66
CA GLU A 84 -2.11 -4.15 6.29
C GLU A 84 -2.90 -3.72 7.53
N VAL A 85 -3.41 -2.49 7.49
CA VAL A 85 -4.43 -2.01 8.41
C VAL A 85 -5.59 -1.44 7.60
N GLN A 86 -6.81 -1.65 8.08
CA GLN A 86 -7.99 -0.93 7.60
C GLN A 86 -8.33 0.18 8.59
N LEU A 87 -8.61 1.38 8.08
CA LEU A 87 -8.97 2.51 8.93
C LEU A 87 -10.20 3.25 8.39
N VAL A 88 -10.83 4.02 9.27
CA VAL A 88 -11.83 5.02 8.91
C VAL A 88 -11.39 6.40 9.41
N VAL A 89 -11.55 7.41 8.57
CA VAL A 89 -11.27 8.81 8.94
C VAL A 89 -12.38 9.32 9.85
N THR A 90 -12.03 9.97 10.96
CA THR A 90 -12.96 10.60 11.90
C THR A 90 -12.88 12.13 11.79
N GLU A 91 -13.73 12.85 12.52
CA GLU A 91 -13.74 14.33 12.55
C GLU A 91 -12.39 14.93 12.99
N ASP A 92 -11.64 14.20 13.82
CA ASP A 92 -10.42 14.65 14.49
C ASP A 92 -9.21 13.71 14.29
N GLY A 93 -9.33 12.70 13.43
CA GLY A 93 -8.27 11.72 13.22
C GLY A 93 -8.69 10.51 12.39
N CYS A 94 -8.32 9.32 12.87
CA CYS A 94 -8.74 8.05 12.28
C CYS A 94 -8.85 6.95 13.34
N GLU A 95 -9.66 5.94 13.06
CA GLU A 95 -9.80 4.73 13.87
C GLU A 95 -9.34 3.51 13.06
N LEU A 96 -8.55 2.64 13.68
CA LEU A 96 -8.17 1.35 13.10
C LEU A 96 -9.28 0.34 13.33
N LEU A 97 -9.76 -0.27 12.25
CA LEU A 97 -10.80 -1.29 12.25
C LEU A 97 -10.22 -2.71 12.26
N SER A 98 -9.06 -2.89 11.62
CA SER A 98 -8.28 -4.14 11.60
C SER A 98 -6.79 -3.82 11.56
N TRP A 99 -5.98 -4.69 12.16
CA TRP A 99 -4.52 -4.58 12.23
C TRP A 99 -3.86 -5.93 12.38
#